data_AF-A0A376UEX1-F1
#
_entry.id   AF-A0A376UEX1-F1
#
_cell.length_a   1.000
_cell.length_b   1.000
_cell.length_c   1.000
_cell.angle_alpha   90.00
_cell.angle_beta   90.00
_cell.angle_gamma   90.00
#
_symmetry.space_group_name_H-M   'P 1'
#
loop_
_entity.id
_entity.type
_entity.pdbx_description
1 polymer ?
#
loop_
_entity_poly.entity_id
_entity_poly.type
_entity_poly.pdbx_seq_one_letter_code
_entity_poly.pdbx_strand_id
1 'polypeptide(L)' 'MNKVVLLCRPGFEKECAAEITDKAGQREIFGFARVKENAGYVIYECYQPDDGDKLIP' A
#
# COMPACT_ATOMS: atom_id res chain seq x y z
N MET A 1 -9.14 -0.56 -10.38
CA MET A 1 -9.42 -0.42 -8.91
C MET A 1 -8.23 0.28 -8.26
N ASN A 2 -8.43 1.20 -7.31
CA ASN A 2 -7.33 2.05 -6.81
C ASN A 2 -6.81 1.75 -5.40
N LYS A 3 -7.43 0.79 -4.68
CA LYS A 3 -7.04 0.44 -3.31
C LYS A 3 -6.51 -0.98 -3.24
N VAL A 4 -5.33 -1.14 -2.66
CA VAL A 4 -4.68 -2.43 -2.42
C VAL A 4 -4.55 -2.63 -0.93
N VAL A 5 -5.01 -3.78 -0.42
CA VAL A 5 -4.87 -4.16 0.98
C VAL A 5 -3.64 -5.05 1.13
N LEU A 6 -2.75 -4.67 2.04
CA LEU A 6 -1.58 -5.47 2.41
C LEU A 6 -1.77 -5.97 3.84
N LEU A 7 -1.68 -7.28 4.03
CA LEU A 7 -1.69 -7.88 5.36
C LEU A 7 -0.27 -7.89 5.91
N CYS A 8 -0.11 -7.51 7.17
CA CYS A 8 1.18 -7.48 7.84
C CYS A 8 1.06 -7.94 9.30
N ARG A 9 2.20 -8.11 9.96
CA ARG A 9 2.20 -8.35 11.41
C ARG A 9 1.64 -7.12 12.14
N PRO A 10 0.71 -7.27 13.10
CA PRO A 10 0.27 -6.14 13.92
C PRO A 10 1.46 -5.43 14.58
N GLY A 11 1.48 -4.11 14.48
CA GLY A 11 2.58 -3.26 14.96
C GLY A 11 3.68 -2.97 13.92
N PHE A 12 3.60 -3.57 12.72
CA PHE A 12 4.53 -3.32 11.60
C PHE A 12 3.86 -2.54 10.45
N GLU A 13 2.74 -1.87 10.71
CA GLU A 13 1.98 -1.19 9.65
C GLU A 13 2.76 -0.01 9.05
N LYS A 14 3.65 0.64 9.82
CA LYS A 14 4.48 1.77 9.34
C LYS A 14 5.55 1.28 8.37
N GLU A 15 6.19 0.17 8.68
CA GLU A 15 7.19 -0.49 7.85
C GLU A 15 6.54 -1.01 6.56
N CYS A 16 5.38 -1.68 6.68
CA CYS A 16 4.62 -2.17 5.53
C CYS A 16 4.17 -1.02 4.61
N ALA A 17 3.68 0.09 5.20
CA ALA A 17 3.32 1.29 4.46
C ALA A 17 4.50 1.96 3.74
N ALA A 18 5.66 2.03 4.40
CA ALA A 18 6.87 2.56 3.79
C ALA A 18 7.34 1.68 2.62
N GLU A 19 7.34 0.35 2.82
CA GLU A 19 7.76 -0.62 1.81
C GLU A 19 6.89 -0.56 0.55
N ILE A 20 5.56 -0.53 0.69
CA ILE A 20 4.67 -0.45 -0.47
C ILE A 20 4.80 0.90 -1.19
N THR A 21 4.98 1.99 -0.45
CA THR A 21 5.13 3.33 -1.05
C THR A 21 6.42 3.43 -1.87
N ASP A 22 7.53 2.88 -1.35
CA ASP A 22 8.80 2.83 -2.07
C ASP A 22 8.72 1.93 -3.32
N LYS A 23 8.29 0.68 -3.16
CA LYS A 23 8.21 -0.28 -4.29
C LYS A 23 7.22 0.14 -5.37
N ALA A 24 6.09 0.74 -5.00
CA ALA A 24 5.13 1.27 -5.97
C ALA A 24 5.70 2.51 -6.69
N GLY A 25 6.37 3.41 -5.95
CA GLY A 25 7.05 4.58 -6.52
C GLY A 25 8.14 4.22 -7.53
N GLN A 26 8.89 3.14 -7.31
CA GLN A 26 9.88 2.61 -8.26
C GLN A 26 9.26 2.14 -9.59
N ARG A 27 7.97 1.83 -9.59
CA ARG A 27 7.19 1.44 -10.79
C ARG A 27 6.32 2.57 -11.33
N GLU A 28 6.56 3.80 -10.87
CA GLU A 28 5.77 4.99 -11.23
C GLU A 28 4.28 4.89 -10.84
N ILE A 29 3.95 4.01 -9.89
CA ILE A 29 2.62 3.86 -9.33
C ILE A 29 2.57 4.64 -8.03
N PHE A 30 2.05 5.87 -8.11
CA PHE A 30 2.02 6.78 -6.97
C PHE A 30 0.69 6.73 -6.22
N GLY A 31 0.77 6.98 -4.92
CA GLY A 31 -0.34 6.89 -4.00
C GLY A 31 0.09 7.15 -2.56
N PHE A 32 -0.78 6.83 -1.62
CA PHE A 32 -0.50 6.96 -0.18
C PHE A 32 -1.02 5.76 0.60
N ALA A 33 -0.28 5.38 1.63
CA ALA A 33 -0.66 4.31 2.55
C ALA A 33 -1.42 4.87 3.76
N ARG A 34 -2.57 4.28 4.08
CA ARG A 34 -3.29 4.51 5.34
C ARG A 34 -2.84 3.48 6.36
N VAL A 35 -2.30 3.98 7.46
CA VAL A 35 -1.78 3.18 8.58
C VAL A 35 -2.74 3.29 9.75
N LYS A 36 -3.13 2.14 10.32
CA LYS A 36 -3.82 2.06 11.59
C LYS A 36 -2.99 1.16 12.51
N GLU A 37 -2.51 1.71 13.62
CA GLU A 37 -1.63 0.96 14.53
C GLU A 37 -2.30 -0.31 15.05
N ASN A 38 -1.55 -1.41 15.04
CA ASN A 38 -1.98 -2.75 15.48
C ASN A 38 -3.20 -3.31 14.72
N ALA A 39 -3.51 -2.80 13.53
CA ALA A 39 -4.60 -3.31 12.70
C ALA A 39 -4.23 -4.62 11.99
N GLY A 40 -2.94 -4.90 11.77
CA GLY A 40 -2.48 -6.05 11.00
C GLY A 40 -2.70 -5.91 9.49
N TYR A 41 -3.00 -4.70 9.02
CA TYR A 41 -3.11 -4.41 7.59
C TYR A 41 -2.82 -2.94 7.28
N VAL A 42 -2.49 -2.68 6.02
CA VAL A 42 -2.31 -1.36 5.42
C VAL A 42 -3.18 -1.27 4.17
N ILE A 43 -3.74 -0.08 3.89
CA ILE A 43 -4.42 0.19 2.63
C ILE A 43 -3.58 1.18 1.84
N TYR A 44 -3.08 0.76 0.68
CA TYR A 44 -2.42 1.65 -0.27
C TYR A 44 -3.45 2.16 -1.29
N GLU A 45 -3.65 3.46 -1.35
CA GLU A 45 -4.59 4.14 -2.25
C GLU A 45 -3.79 4.82 -3.37
N CYS A 46 -3.86 4.24 -4.57
CA CYS A 46 -3.23 4.77 -5.78
C CYS A 46 -3.98 6.02 -6.25
N TYR A 47 -3.23 6.98 -6.81
CA TYR A 47 -3.83 8.19 -7.38
C TYR A 47 -4.60 7.90 -8.67
N GLN A 48 -4.11 6.97 -9.50
CA GLN A 48 -4.80 6.57 -10.71
C GLN A 48 -5.80 5.44 -10.41
N PRO A 49 -6.98 5.45 -11.03
CA PRO A 49 -8.06 4.50 -10.75
C PRO A 49 -7.73 3.04 -11.09
N ASP A 50 -6.78 2.80 -12.01
CA ASP A 50 -6.46 1.48 -12.57
C ASP A 50 -5.07 0.98 -12.20
N ASP A 51 -4.32 1.74 -11.39
CA ASP A 51 -2.95 1.37 -11.01
C ASP A 51 -2.89 0.31 -9.92
N GLY A 52 -3.94 0.17 -9.10
CA GLY A 52 -3.97 -0.86 -8.06
C GLY A 52 -3.86 -2.28 -8.63
N ASP A 53 -4.42 -2.49 -9.82
CA ASP A 53 -4.40 -3.77 -10.52
C ASP A 53 -2.99 -4.14 -11.03
N LYS A 54 -2.07 -3.17 -11.14
CA LYS A 54 -0.67 -3.39 -11.54
C LYS A 54 0.24 -3.76 -10.37
N LEU A 55 -0.23 -3.56 -9.14
CA LEU A 55 0.50 -3.89 -7.91
C LEU A 55 0.21 -5.30 -7.41
N ILE A 56 -0.88 -5.90 -7.87
CA ILE A 56 -1.25 -7.28 -7.58
C ILE A 56 -0.77 -8.20 -8.71
N PRO A 57 -0.19 -9.37 -8.40
CA PRO A 57 0.23 -10.36 -9.40
C PRO A 57 -0.96 -11.12 -10.02
#